data_AF-A0A484KI09-F1
#
_entry.id   AF-A0A484KI09-F1
#
_cell.length_a   1.000
_cell.length_b   1.000
_cell.length_c   1.000
_cell.angle_alpha   90.00
_cell.angle_beta   90.00
_cell.angle_gamma   90.00
#
_symmetry.space_group_name_H-M   'P 1'
#
loop_
_entity.id
_entity.type
_entity.pdbx_description
1 polymer ?
#
loop_
_entity_poly.entity_id
_entity_poly.type
_entity_poly.pdbx_seq_one_letter_code
_entity_poly.pdbx_strand_id
1 'polypeptide(L)'
;MQRLKTDGFICVVDKDGVEHRVTEEEMMDQLSRDMHEACAKLDKSCRVLTIHGSKDEINPVGDALEFDKVIPNHKLHIIEGADHFYTSHQTELVSIAISFIMEGLK
;
A
#
# COMPACT_ATOMS: atom_id res chain seq x y z
N MET A 1 -9.10 14.65 -13.77
CA MET A 1 -10.37 15.37 -13.47
C MET A 1 -11.06 15.90 -14.71
N GLN A 2 -10.50 16.83 -15.51
CA GLN A 2 -11.23 17.38 -16.67
C GLN A 2 -11.68 16.33 -17.70
N ARG A 3 -10.83 15.33 -18.04
CA ARG A 3 -11.22 14.24 -18.96
C ARG A 3 -12.32 13.32 -18.40
N LEU A 4 -12.29 12.99 -17.11
CA LEU A 4 -13.37 12.24 -16.45
C LEU A 4 -14.72 12.96 -16.57
N LYS A 5 -14.73 14.29 -16.36
CA LYS A 5 -15.96 15.08 -16.40
C LYS A 5 -16.56 15.21 -17.81
N THR A 6 -15.73 15.11 -18.84
CA THR A 6 -16.19 15.16 -20.24
C THR A 6 -16.64 13.79 -20.74
N ASP A 7 -15.86 12.74 -20.46
CA ASP A 7 -16.01 11.42 -21.07
C ASP A 7 -16.74 10.42 -20.16
N GLY A 8 -16.97 10.76 -18.89
CA GLY A 8 -17.58 9.91 -17.86
C GLY A 8 -16.64 8.85 -17.27
N PHE A 9 -15.49 8.62 -17.89
CA PHE A 9 -14.47 7.66 -17.46
C PHE A 9 -13.06 8.08 -17.93
N ILE A 10 -12.04 7.45 -17.36
CA ILE A 10 -10.68 7.43 -17.90
C ILE A 10 -10.29 5.99 -18.26
N CYS A 11 -9.54 5.83 -19.33
CA CYS A 11 -8.91 4.57 -19.68
C CYS A 11 -7.51 4.52 -19.05
N VAL A 12 -7.25 3.47 -18.28
CA VAL A 12 -5.96 3.16 -17.70
C VAL A 12 -5.48 1.86 -18.32
N VAL A 13 -4.29 1.87 -18.92
CA VAL A 13 -3.69 0.67 -19.49
C VAL A 13 -2.71 0.12 -18.47
N ASP A 14 -2.86 -1.15 -18.10
CA ASP A 14 -1.93 -1.80 -17.18
C ASP A 14 -0.63 -2.22 -17.87
N LYS A 15 0.29 -2.79 -17.08
CA LYS A 15 1.59 -3.26 -17.57
C LYS A 15 1.51 -4.38 -18.62
N ASP A 16 0.39 -5.10 -18.67
CA ASP A 16 0.13 -6.20 -19.60
C ASP A 16 -0.60 -5.71 -20.87
N GLY A 17 -0.88 -4.40 -20.95
CA GLY A 17 -1.55 -3.77 -22.08
C GLY A 17 -3.07 -3.86 -22.04
N VAL A 18 -3.66 -4.31 -20.91
CA VAL A 18 -5.11 -4.40 -20.75
C VAL A 18 -5.66 -3.02 -20.40
N GLU A 19 -6.70 -2.61 -21.13
CA GLU A 19 -7.38 -1.33 -20.91
C GLU A 19 -8.51 -1.50 -19.89
N HIS A 20 -8.42 -0.74 -18.80
CA HIS A 20 -9.42 -0.66 -17.75
C HIS A 20 -10.11 0.71 -17.82
N ARG A 21 -11.43 0.72 -17.79
CA ARG A 21 -12.20 1.97 -17.68
C ARG A 21 -12.52 2.24 -16.23
N VAL A 22 -12.13 3.40 -15.74
CA VAL A 22 -12.43 3.86 -14.38
C VAL A 22 -13.38 5.03 -14.48
N THR A 23 -14.58 4.86 -13.92
CA THR A 23 -15.63 5.88 -13.89
C THR A 23 -15.35 6.94 -12.81
N GLU A 24 -16.04 8.08 -12.90
CA GLU A 24 -15.96 9.11 -11.85
C GLU A 24 -16.46 8.58 -10.50
N GLU A 25 -17.53 7.78 -10.50
CA GLU A 25 -18.07 7.17 -9.28
C GLU A 25 -17.06 6.26 -8.60
N GLU A 26 -16.44 5.33 -9.34
CA GLU A 26 -15.42 4.42 -8.79
C GLU A 26 -14.20 5.17 -8.27
N MET A 27 -13.77 6.22 -8.98
CA MET A 27 -12.65 7.05 -8.55
C MET A 27 -12.99 7.80 -7.26
N MET A 28 -14.19 8.38 -7.16
CA MET A 28 -14.62 9.12 -5.97
C MET A 28 -14.87 8.20 -4.78
N ASP A 29 -15.40 6.99 -4.98
CA ASP A 29 -15.53 5.98 -3.92
C ASP A 29 -14.16 5.65 -3.31
N GLN A 30 -13.16 5.40 -4.15
CA GLN A 30 -11.80 5.13 -3.69
C GLN A 30 -11.19 6.33 -2.94
N LEU A 31 -11.35 7.55 -3.47
CA LEU A 31 -10.81 8.75 -2.83
C LEU A 31 -11.52 9.13 -1.52
N SER A 32 -12.78 8.71 -1.36
CA SER A 32 -13.58 9.01 -0.17
C SER A 32 -13.33 8.05 1.00
N ARG A 33 -12.60 6.94 0.77
CA ARG A 33 -12.31 5.96 1.83
C ARG A 33 -11.43 6.57 2.92
N ASP A 34 -11.96 6.56 4.13
CA ASP A 34 -11.19 6.87 5.33
C ASP A 34 -10.31 5.67 5.71
N MET A 35 -9.03 5.75 5.32
CA MET A 35 -8.05 4.72 5.64
C MET A 35 -7.76 4.63 7.14
N HIS A 36 -7.89 5.72 7.89
CA HIS A 36 -7.72 5.71 9.34
C HIS A 36 -8.82 4.87 10.00
N GLU A 37 -10.08 5.10 9.61
CA GLU A 37 -11.21 4.32 10.10
C GLU A 37 -11.09 2.84 9.70
N ALA A 38 -10.67 2.57 8.45
CA ALA A 38 -10.46 1.21 7.97
C ALA A 38 -9.35 0.47 8.75
N CYS A 39 -8.23 1.13 9.01
CA CYS A 39 -7.13 0.57 9.80
C CYS A 39 -7.53 0.28 11.24
N ALA A 40 -8.33 1.16 11.86
CA ALA A 40 -8.82 0.96 13.22
C ALA A 40 -9.79 -0.24 13.34
N LYS A 41 -10.44 -0.64 12.24
CA LYS A 41 -11.36 -1.78 12.18
C LYS A 41 -10.66 -3.14 12.00
N LEU A 42 -9.34 -3.18 11.76
CA LEU A 42 -8.61 -4.44 11.63
C LEU A 42 -8.71 -5.27 12.91
N ASP A 43 -8.93 -6.58 12.74
CA ASP A 43 -9.08 -7.50 13.85
C ASP A 43 -7.81 -7.51 14.71
N LYS A 44 -7.97 -7.41 16.03
CA LYS A 44 -6.83 -7.34 16.96
C LYS A 44 -6.08 -8.67 17.11
N SER A 45 -6.58 -9.76 16.58
CA SER A 45 -5.86 -11.04 16.47
C SER A 45 -5.04 -11.15 15.19
N CYS A 46 -5.32 -10.29 14.20
CA CYS A 46 -4.58 -10.26 12.94
C CYS A 46 -3.22 -9.59 13.13
N ARG A 47 -2.15 -10.29 12.78
CA ARG A 47 -0.79 -9.74 12.75
C ARG A 47 -0.59 -8.99 11.43
N VAL A 48 -0.15 -7.74 11.49
CA VAL A 48 0.07 -6.92 10.30
C VAL A 48 1.53 -6.49 10.22
N LEU A 49 2.13 -6.61 9.03
CA LEU A 49 3.47 -6.15 8.72
C LEU A 49 3.40 -5.22 7.50
N THR A 50 3.98 -4.03 7.64
CA THR A 50 4.31 -3.17 6.50
C THR A 50 5.83 -3.15 6.37
N ILE A 51 6.32 -3.49 5.18
CA ILE A 51 7.72 -3.25 4.80
C ILE A 51 7.66 -2.10 3.80
N HIS A 52 8.48 -1.05 4.02
CA HIS A 52 8.48 0.16 3.18
C HIS A 52 9.90 0.57 2.83
N GLY A 53 10.12 1.07 1.62
CA GLY A 53 11.43 1.62 1.21
C GLY A 53 11.57 3.09 1.57
N SER A 54 12.69 3.51 2.18
CA SER A 54 12.87 4.92 2.56
C SER A 54 13.00 5.88 1.37
N LYS A 55 13.30 5.35 0.18
CA LYS A 55 13.43 6.10 -1.08
C LYS A 55 12.29 5.81 -2.06
N ASP A 56 11.18 5.27 -1.59
CA ASP A 56 9.96 5.13 -2.39
C ASP A 56 9.49 6.53 -2.85
N GLU A 57 9.57 6.74 -4.16
CA GLU A 57 9.21 7.98 -4.84
C GLU A 57 7.72 8.06 -5.23
N ILE A 58 7.00 6.94 -5.11
CA ILE A 58 5.58 6.82 -5.45
C ILE A 58 4.73 7.02 -4.20
N ASN A 59 5.07 6.29 -3.13
CA ASN A 59 4.36 6.32 -1.85
C ASN A 59 5.28 6.89 -0.75
N PRO A 60 4.97 8.07 -0.19
CA PRO A 60 5.77 8.68 0.86
C PRO A 60 5.92 7.76 2.07
N VAL A 61 7.15 7.62 2.58
CA VAL A 61 7.43 6.86 3.82
C VAL A 61 6.65 7.40 5.03
N GLY A 62 6.28 8.69 5.01
CA GLY A 62 5.45 9.32 6.03
C GLY A 62 4.09 8.63 6.18
N ASP A 63 3.49 8.14 5.10
CA ASP A 63 2.19 7.48 5.16
C ASP A 63 2.29 6.14 5.90
N ALA A 64 3.37 5.39 5.68
CA ALA A 64 3.65 4.16 6.42
C ALA A 64 3.80 4.41 7.94
N LEU A 65 4.40 5.55 8.32
CA LEU A 65 4.51 5.97 9.72
C LEU A 65 3.15 6.35 10.32
N GLU A 66 2.25 6.96 9.55
CA GLU A 66 0.89 7.23 10.03
C GLU A 66 0.08 5.94 10.20
N PHE A 67 0.23 4.96 9.30
CA PHE A 67 -0.41 3.65 9.46
C PHE A 67 0.03 2.91 10.72
N ASP A 68 1.32 2.99 11.07
CA ASP A 68 1.88 2.36 12.27
C ASP A 68 1.26 2.87 13.58
N LYS A 69 0.79 4.13 13.59
CA LYS A 69 0.12 4.71 14.77
C LYS A 69 -1.30 4.21 14.96
N VAL A 70 -1.96 3.74 13.91
CA VAL A 70 -3.41 3.50 13.87
C VAL A 70 -3.74 2.02 13.85
N ILE A 71 -2.90 1.19 13.21
CA ILE A 71 -3.12 -0.25 13.12
C ILE A 71 -2.71 -0.92 14.45
N PRO A 72 -3.62 -1.59 15.17
CA PRO A 72 -3.39 -2.00 16.56
C PRO A 72 -2.34 -3.10 16.81
N ASN A 73 -2.07 -3.97 15.82
CA ASN A 73 -1.05 -5.04 15.92
C ASN A 73 -0.09 -5.00 14.73
N HIS A 74 0.44 -3.81 14.52
CA HIS A 74 1.28 -3.52 13.39
C HIS A 74 2.76 -3.66 13.73
N LYS A 75 3.53 -4.10 12.74
CA LYS A 75 4.98 -3.97 12.71
C LYS A 75 5.33 -3.20 11.45
N LEU A 76 5.92 -2.02 11.60
CA LEU A 76 6.54 -1.31 10.48
C LEU A 76 8.03 -1.66 10.39
N HIS A 77 8.50 -1.92 9.18
CA HIS A 77 9.92 -2.06 8.88
C HIS A 77 10.30 -1.19 7.68
N ILE A 78 11.17 -0.21 7.90
CA ILE A 78 11.67 0.66 6.83
C ILE A 78 13.03 0.12 6.37
N ILE A 79 13.13 -0.23 5.10
CA ILE A 79 14.40 -0.59 4.46
C ILE A 79 15.05 0.69 3.95
N GLU A 80 16.15 1.08 4.58
CA GLU A 80 16.87 2.29 4.23
C GLU A 80 17.48 2.17 2.82
N GLY A 81 17.20 3.15 1.95
CA GLY A 81 17.70 3.20 0.59
C GLY A 81 16.88 2.42 -0.43
N ALA A 82 15.86 1.64 -0.02
CA ALA A 82 14.99 0.92 -0.95
C ALA A 82 14.01 1.85 -1.66
N ASP A 83 13.84 1.60 -2.95
CA ASP A 83 12.84 2.22 -3.83
C ASP A 83 11.49 1.49 -3.75
N HIS A 84 10.47 1.98 -4.45
CA HIS A 84 9.14 1.39 -4.48
C HIS A 84 9.12 -0.11 -4.85
N PHE A 85 10.04 -0.52 -5.72
CA PHE A 85 10.12 -1.88 -6.26
C PHE A 85 11.14 -2.77 -5.53
N TYR A 86 11.81 -2.25 -4.50
CA TYR A 86 12.90 -2.93 -3.80
C TYR A 86 14.00 -3.44 -4.73
N THR A 87 14.31 -2.72 -5.82
CA THR A 87 15.13 -3.17 -6.97
C THR A 87 16.50 -3.72 -6.57
N SER A 88 17.09 -3.20 -5.48
CA SER A 88 18.38 -3.66 -4.92
C SER A 88 18.28 -4.27 -3.52
N HIS A 89 17.06 -4.49 -3.02
CA HIS A 89 16.79 -4.88 -1.63
C HIS A 89 15.86 -6.10 -1.51
N GLN A 90 15.65 -6.87 -2.58
CA GLN A 90 14.71 -8.00 -2.57
C GLN A 90 15.11 -9.08 -1.55
N THR A 91 16.40 -9.36 -1.40
CA THR A 91 16.87 -10.35 -0.42
C THR A 91 16.51 -9.94 1.01
N GLU A 92 16.67 -8.66 1.33
CA GLU A 92 16.31 -8.11 2.64
C GLU A 92 14.79 -8.13 2.85
N LEU A 93 14.02 -7.67 1.87
CA LEU A 93 12.55 -7.74 1.85
C LEU A 93 12.06 -9.17 2.14
N VAL A 94 12.58 -10.16 1.41
CA VAL A 94 12.20 -11.57 1.55
C VAL A 94 12.55 -12.11 2.93
N SER A 95 13.74 -11.79 3.44
CA SER A 95 14.18 -12.19 4.78
C SER A 95 13.23 -11.69 5.86
N ILE A 96 12.86 -10.40 5.81
CA ILE A 96 11.93 -9.77 6.77
C ILE A 96 10.55 -10.42 6.70
N ALA A 97 10.02 -10.60 5.48
CA ALA A 97 8.70 -11.20 5.26
C ALA A 97 8.64 -12.64 5.78
N ILE A 98 9.64 -13.47 5.45
CA ILE A 98 9.70 -14.87 5.92
C ILE A 98 9.81 -14.90 7.44
N SER A 99 10.67 -14.09 8.05
CA SER A 99 10.82 -14.05 9.51
C SER A 99 9.48 -13.76 10.19
N PHE A 100 8.73 -12.77 9.70
CA PHE A 100 7.43 -12.42 10.26
C PHE A 100 6.39 -13.53 10.11
N ILE A 101 6.34 -14.21 8.95
CA ILE A 101 5.44 -15.35 8.73
C ILE A 101 5.78 -16.47 9.72
N MET A 102 7.06 -16.85 9.80
CA MET A 102 7.52 -17.94 10.64
C MET A 102 7.33 -17.67 12.14
N GLU A 103 7.43 -16.41 12.58
CA GLU A 103 7.08 -16.00 13.95
C GLU A 103 5.62 -16.32 14.33
N GLY A 104 4.69 -16.33 13.36
CA GLY A 104 3.27 -16.58 13.61
C GLY A 104 2.81 -18.02 13.47
N LEU A 105 3.70 -18.91 13.01
CA LEU A 105 3.44 -20.34 12.90
C LEU A 105 3.91 -21.13 14.13
N LYS A 106 4.48 -20.43 15.11
CA LYS A 106 4.86 -20.98 16.42
C LYS A 106 3.65 -20.99 17.35
#